data_AF-A0A8J2Y9F4-F1
#
_entry.id   AF-A0A8J2Y9F4-F1
#
_cell.length_a   1.000
_cell.length_b   1.000
_cell.length_c   1.000
_cell.angle_alpha   90.00
_cell.angle_beta   90.00
_cell.angle_gamma   90.00
#
_symmetry.space_group_name_H-M   'P 1'
#
loop_
_entity.id
_entity.type
_entity.pdbx_description
1 polymer ?
#
loop_
_entity_poly.entity_id
_entity_poly.type
_entity_poly.pdbx_seq_one_letter_code
_entity_poly.pdbx_strand_id
1 'polypeptide(L)'
;MSCKLKEALDDLWGGIIRNFEFDLYKSTIKMDIVTIEKAIKNEYLLLFKNVTALYFSNPLLKNALKIKNVIDDEKEEEGFYLELTSISFENNELEMNLKVDNNWFRQYKSQLNFVIEVGDSALLIEADQIVINGHVF
;
A
#
# COMPACT_ATOMS: atom_id res chain seq x y z
N MET A 1 5.93 7.50 -17.98
CA MET A 1 4.81 7.70 -17.03
C MET A 1 3.70 8.46 -17.74
N SER A 2 2.46 7.95 -17.78
CA SER A 2 1.32 8.77 -18.23
C SER A 2 1.13 9.88 -17.20
N CYS A 3 1.21 11.16 -17.60
CA CYS A 3 0.99 12.30 -16.69
C CYS A 3 -0.29 12.13 -15.86
N LYS A 4 -1.32 11.50 -16.44
CA LYS A 4 -2.64 11.31 -15.81
C LYS A 4 -2.63 10.41 -14.57
N LEU A 5 -1.84 9.32 -14.57
CA LEU A 5 -1.77 8.46 -13.38
C LEU A 5 -1.08 9.19 -12.24
N LYS A 6 0.03 9.87 -12.55
CA LYS A 6 0.76 10.63 -11.55
C LYS A 6 -0.12 11.72 -10.94
N GLU A 7 -0.79 12.52 -11.76
CA GLU A 7 -1.74 13.55 -11.31
C GLU A 7 -2.83 12.95 -10.40
N ALA A 8 -3.41 11.81 -10.79
CA ALA A 8 -4.44 11.15 -9.99
C ALA A 8 -3.94 10.59 -8.66
N LEU A 9 -2.65 10.24 -8.55
CA LEU A 9 -2.03 9.81 -7.30
C LEU A 9 -1.61 11.00 -6.43
N ASP A 10 -1.14 12.09 -7.04
CA ASP A 10 -0.75 13.32 -6.35
C ASP A 10 -1.97 13.94 -5.62
N ASP A 11 -3.18 13.82 -6.17
CA ASP A 11 -4.45 14.24 -5.55
C ASP A 11 -4.78 13.50 -4.23
N LEU A 12 -4.11 12.38 -3.96
CA LEU A 12 -4.33 11.56 -2.76
C LEU A 12 -3.40 11.95 -1.60
N TRP A 13 -2.43 12.83 -1.85
CA TRP A 13 -1.42 13.21 -0.88
C TRP A 13 -2.03 13.79 0.41
N GLY A 14 -1.51 13.36 1.56
CA GLY A 14 -2.03 13.75 2.88
C GLY A 14 -3.42 13.18 3.17
N GLY A 15 -3.86 12.19 2.40
CA GLY A 15 -5.13 11.50 2.60
C GLY A 15 -5.17 10.64 3.85
N ILE A 16 -6.37 10.32 4.29
CA ILE A 16 -6.64 9.39 5.39
C ILE A 16 -7.16 8.10 4.79
N ILE A 17 -6.43 7.00 4.97
CA ILE A 17 -6.92 5.66 4.59
C ILE A 17 -7.99 5.27 5.62
N ARG A 18 -9.24 5.17 5.16
CA ARG A 18 -10.40 4.78 5.99
C ARG A 18 -10.63 3.28 6.00
N ASN A 19 -10.26 2.61 4.91
CA ASN A 19 -10.44 1.19 4.75
C ASN A 19 -9.33 0.63 3.87
N PHE A 20 -8.91 -0.58 4.19
CA PHE A 20 -7.95 -1.37 3.42
C PHE A 20 -8.44 -2.81 3.39
N GLU A 21 -8.66 -3.36 2.20
CA GLU A 21 -9.13 -4.72 2.02
C GLU A 21 -8.26 -5.44 0.99
N PHE A 22 -7.75 -6.62 1.36
CA PHE A 22 -7.08 -7.53 0.43
C PHE A 22 -7.95 -8.77 0.21
N ASP A 23 -8.46 -8.94 -1.01
CA ASP A 23 -9.25 -10.09 -1.42
C ASP A 23 -8.37 -11.06 -2.22
N LEU A 24 -8.02 -12.18 -1.59
CA LEU A 24 -7.17 -13.20 -2.18
C LEU A 24 -7.86 -13.93 -3.35
N TYR A 25 -9.17 -14.14 -3.29
CA TYR A 25 -9.91 -14.86 -4.33
C TYR A 25 -9.99 -14.06 -5.62
N LYS A 26 -10.10 -12.73 -5.49
CA LYS A 26 -10.11 -11.82 -6.63
C LYS A 26 -8.72 -11.29 -7.00
N SER A 27 -7.72 -11.51 -6.14
CA SER A 27 -6.39 -10.92 -6.26
C SER A 27 -6.48 -9.40 -6.40
N THR A 28 -7.19 -8.75 -5.47
CA THR A 28 -7.42 -7.31 -5.48
C THR A 28 -7.08 -6.67 -4.15
N ILE A 29 -6.57 -5.44 -4.19
CA ILE A 29 -6.47 -4.57 -3.02
C ILE A 29 -7.40 -3.39 -3.24
N LYS A 30 -8.27 -3.11 -2.26
CA LYS A 30 -9.16 -1.96 -2.25
C LYS A 30 -8.76 -1.01 -1.13
N MET A 31 -8.70 0.29 -1.44
CA MET A 31 -8.50 1.34 -0.44
C MET A 31 -9.54 2.45 -0.61
N ASP A 32 -10.11 2.87 0.52
CA ASP A 32 -10.98 4.05 0.57
C ASP A 32 -10.18 5.17 1.25
N ILE A 33 -9.91 6.25 0.51
CA ILE A 33 -9.08 7.39 0.96
C ILE A 33 -9.94 8.64 1.05
N VAL A 34 -9.74 9.43 2.10
CA VAL A 34 -10.37 10.74 2.28
C VAL A 34 -9.30 11.81 2.32
N THR A 35 -9.36 12.82 1.44
CA THR A 35 -8.53 14.02 1.54
C THR A 35 -9.37 15.22 1.98
N ILE A 36 -8.73 16.19 2.64
CA ILE A 36 -9.37 17.43 3.08
C ILE A 36 -8.58 18.61 2.53
N GLU A 37 -9.11 19.26 1.51
CA GLU A 37 -8.50 20.44 0.91
C GLU A 37 -9.40 21.66 1.09
N LYS A 38 -8.89 22.71 1.74
CA LYS A 38 -9.65 23.97 1.95
C LYS A 38 -11.05 23.74 2.54
N ALA A 39 -11.15 22.80 3.50
CA ALA A 39 -12.39 22.34 4.13
C ALA A 39 -13.38 21.58 3.23
N ILE A 40 -12.98 21.20 2.02
CA ILE A 40 -13.72 20.29 1.15
C ILE A 40 -13.21 18.87 1.38
N LYS A 41 -14.12 17.97 1.71
CA LYS A 41 -13.85 16.55 1.86
C LYS A 41 -14.00 15.88 0.50
N ASN A 42 -12.93 15.24 0.01
CA ASN A 42 -12.96 14.41 -1.18
C ASN A 42 -12.80 12.95 -0.78
N GLU A 43 -13.51 12.06 -1.47
CA GLU A 43 -13.45 10.61 -1.24
C GLU A 43 -12.95 9.93 -2.50
N TYR A 44 -12.00 9.01 -2.33
CA TYR A 44 -11.36 8.27 -3.40
C TYR A 44 -11.47 6.78 -3.15
N LEU A 45 -11.88 6.05 -4.19
CA LEU A 45 -11.86 4.61 -4.23
C LEU A 45 -10.72 4.14 -5.12
N LEU A 46 -9.74 3.48 -4.52
CA LEU A 46 -8.63 2.83 -5.22
C LEU A 46 -8.86 1.33 -5.25
N LEU A 47 -8.66 0.73 -6.42
CA LEU A 47 -8.73 -0.71 -6.62
C LEU A 47 -7.55 -1.17 -7.48
N PHE A 48 -6.60 -1.86 -6.86
CA PHE A 48 -5.54 -2.59 -7.54
C PHE A 48 -6.07 -3.96 -7.96
N LYS A 49 -5.84 -4.34 -9.22
CA LYS A 49 -6.32 -5.60 -9.80
C LYS A 49 -5.18 -6.49 -10.25
N ASN A 50 -5.46 -7.78 -10.26
CA ASN A 50 -4.50 -8.83 -10.61
C ASN A 50 -3.22 -8.69 -9.78
N VAL A 51 -3.39 -8.48 -8.48
CA VAL A 51 -2.29 -8.33 -7.52
C VAL A 51 -1.59 -9.67 -7.38
N THR A 52 -0.30 -9.72 -7.70
CA THR A 52 0.52 -10.94 -7.62
C THR A 52 1.45 -10.94 -6.42
N ALA A 53 1.77 -9.77 -5.87
CA ALA A 53 2.58 -9.64 -4.67
C ALA A 53 2.17 -8.44 -3.82
N LEU A 54 2.31 -8.62 -2.51
CA LEU A 54 2.12 -7.60 -1.49
C LEU A 54 3.19 -7.78 -0.41
N TYR A 55 3.83 -6.69 -0.01
CA TYR A 55 4.78 -6.67 1.08
C TYR A 55 4.63 -5.42 1.94
N PHE A 56 4.40 -5.62 3.23
CA PHE A 56 4.31 -4.53 4.19
C PHE A 56 5.59 -4.41 5.02
N SER A 57 6.21 -3.23 5.00
CA SER A 57 7.37 -2.90 5.83
C SER A 57 6.96 -1.88 6.88
N ASN A 58 6.95 -2.30 8.14
CA ASN A 58 6.78 -1.40 9.28
C ASN A 58 8.06 -1.40 10.14
N PRO A 59 8.88 -0.34 10.09
CA PRO A 59 10.11 -0.24 10.85
C PRO A 59 9.94 -0.40 12.36
N LEU A 60 8.82 0.09 12.92
CA LEU A 60 8.54 0.00 14.36
C LEU A 60 8.35 -1.47 14.79
N LEU A 61 7.80 -2.30 13.91
CA LEU A 61 7.56 -3.72 14.17
C LEU A 61 8.76 -4.64 13.85
N LYS A 62 9.76 -4.16 13.09
CA LYS A 62 10.95 -4.96 12.74
C LYS A 62 11.73 -5.46 13.96
N ASN A 63 11.75 -4.68 15.03
CA ASN A 63 12.37 -5.07 16.30
C ASN A 63 11.40 -5.81 17.24
N ALA A 64 10.09 -5.52 17.15
CA ALA A 64 9.06 -6.20 17.93
C ALA A 64 8.97 -7.70 17.60
N LEU A 65 9.13 -8.10 16.33
CA LEU A 65 9.15 -9.53 15.95
C LEU A 65 10.33 -10.33 16.54
N LYS A 66 11.37 -9.65 17.06
CA LYS A 66 12.48 -10.28 17.79
C LYS A 66 12.23 -10.38 19.29
N ILE A 67 11.23 -9.69 19.81
CA ILE A 67 10.89 -9.61 21.23
C ILE A 67 9.48 -10.18 21.39
N LYS A 68 9.37 -11.41 21.89
CA LYS A 68 8.12 -12.19 21.91
C LYS A 68 6.92 -11.56 22.62
N ASN A 69 7.04 -10.43 23.31
CA ASN A 69 5.99 -9.91 24.20
C ASN A 69 5.94 -8.37 24.22
N VAL A 70 5.68 -7.71 23.09
CA VAL A 70 5.21 -6.32 23.13
C VAL A 70 4.10 -6.18 22.10
N ILE A 71 2.91 -6.59 22.48
CA ILE A 71 1.69 -6.01 21.92
C ILE A 71 1.19 -5.08 23.03
N ASP A 72 1.57 -3.81 22.97
CA ASP A 72 0.86 -2.77 23.71
C ASP A 72 -0.43 -2.52 22.91
N ASP A 73 -1.51 -3.18 23.32
CA ASP A 73 -2.88 -2.93 22.83
C ASP A 73 -3.40 -1.53 23.24
N GLU A 74 -2.59 -0.72 23.93
CA GLU A 74 -2.99 0.57 24.51
C GLU A 74 -2.87 1.78 23.56
N LYS A 75 -2.49 1.59 22.29
CA LYS A 75 -2.43 2.68 21.29
C LYS A 75 -3.67 2.80 20.40
N GLU A 76 -4.78 2.16 20.75
CA GLU A 76 -6.08 2.40 20.12
C GLU A 76 -6.88 3.54 20.80
N GLU A 77 -6.28 4.29 21.72
CA GLU A 77 -6.92 5.46 22.32
C GLU A 77 -6.78 6.71 21.42
N GLU A 78 -7.91 7.13 20.87
CA GLU A 78 -8.25 8.41 20.23
C GLU A 78 -7.24 9.01 19.23
N GLY A 79 -7.50 8.77 17.93
CA GLY A 79 -7.00 9.65 16.86
C GLY A 79 -5.91 9.08 15.96
N PHE A 80 -5.54 7.80 16.11
CA PHE A 80 -4.64 7.12 15.16
C PHE A 80 -5.39 6.83 13.85
N TYR A 81 -5.22 7.72 12.87
CA TYR A 81 -5.60 7.43 11.49
C TYR A 81 -4.38 7.02 10.68
N LEU A 82 -4.58 6.15 9.69
CA LEU A 82 -3.53 5.80 8.74
C LEU A 82 -3.36 6.96 7.76
N GLU A 83 -2.39 7.82 8.04
CA GLU A 83 -2.01 8.94 7.20
C GLU A 83 -1.28 8.43 5.96
N LEU A 84 -1.86 8.68 4.79
CA LEU A 84 -1.24 8.43 3.50
C LEU A 84 -0.23 9.53 3.20
N THR A 85 1.05 9.16 3.21
CA THR A 85 2.15 10.08 2.90
C THR A 85 2.37 10.20 1.40
N SER A 86 2.33 9.09 0.66
CA SER A 86 2.45 9.10 -0.79
C SER A 86 1.95 7.80 -1.43
N ILE A 87 1.59 7.87 -2.72
CA ILE A 87 1.47 6.70 -3.59
C ILE A 87 2.26 6.98 -4.86
N SER A 88 3.14 6.06 -5.23
CA SER A 88 3.98 6.17 -6.40
C SER A 88 3.90 4.91 -7.27
N PHE A 89 4.08 5.11 -8.58
CA PHE A 89 4.20 4.03 -9.56
C PHE A 89 5.64 3.98 -10.06
N GLU A 90 6.32 2.87 -9.75
CA GLU A 90 7.76 2.69 -9.94
C GLU A 90 8.09 1.88 -11.20
N ASN A 91 7.14 1.69 -12.12
CA ASN A 91 7.34 1.07 -13.44
C ASN A 91 8.19 -0.23 -13.41
N ASN A 92 7.93 -1.11 -12.43
CA ASN A 92 8.62 -2.37 -12.21
C ASN A 92 10.13 -2.25 -11.87
N GLU A 93 10.61 -1.09 -11.41
CA GLU A 93 12.01 -0.88 -11.03
C GLU A 93 12.38 -1.52 -9.67
N LEU A 94 11.39 -2.00 -8.92
CA LEU A 94 11.58 -2.59 -7.60
C LEU A 94 11.51 -4.13 -7.66
N GLU A 95 12.65 -4.80 -7.53
CA GLU A 95 12.70 -6.26 -7.46
C GLU A 95 12.70 -6.76 -6.01
N MET A 96 11.81 -7.69 -5.69
CA MET A 96 11.80 -8.41 -4.41
C MET A 96 12.22 -9.87 -4.61
N ASN A 97 13.25 -10.27 -3.87
CA ASN A 97 13.77 -11.63 -3.86
C ASN A 97 13.82 -12.20 -2.45
N LEU A 98 13.36 -13.45 -2.31
CA LEU A 98 13.52 -14.20 -1.07
C LEU A 98 14.95 -14.74 -0.95
N LYS A 99 15.61 -14.47 0.18
CA LYS A 99 16.90 -15.09 0.52
C LYS A 99 16.64 -16.44 1.18
N VAL A 100 16.68 -17.51 0.40
CA VAL A 100 16.27 -18.86 0.80
C VAL A 100 17.20 -19.92 0.21
N ASP A 101 17.54 -20.93 1.00
CA ASP A 101 18.38 -22.05 0.55
C ASP A 101 17.59 -23.12 -0.22
N ASN A 102 16.28 -23.21 0.01
CA ASN A 102 15.42 -24.18 -0.65
C ASN A 102 14.98 -23.69 -2.04
N ASN A 103 15.30 -24.49 -3.07
CA ASN A 103 15.01 -24.20 -4.48
C ASN A 103 13.52 -23.99 -4.77
N TRP A 104 12.60 -24.60 -4.00
CA TRP A 104 11.16 -24.45 -4.19
C TRP A 104 10.72 -22.98 -4.09
N PHE A 105 11.36 -22.20 -3.22
CA PHE A 105 10.98 -20.81 -3.00
C PHE A 105 11.58 -19.83 -4.04
N ARG A 106 12.51 -20.29 -4.89
CA ARG A 106 13.15 -19.44 -5.90
C ARG A 106 12.20 -18.95 -6.99
N GLN A 107 11.04 -19.59 -7.14
CA GLN A 107 10.00 -19.19 -8.08
C GLN A 107 9.22 -17.93 -7.62
N TYR A 108 9.27 -17.58 -6.34
CA TYR A 108 8.55 -16.43 -5.79
C TYR A 108 9.39 -15.16 -5.88
N LYS A 109 9.59 -14.70 -7.12
CA LYS A 109 10.15 -13.38 -7.41
C LYS A 109 9.02 -12.44 -7.78
N SER A 110 9.18 -11.17 -7.42
CA SER A 110 8.18 -10.14 -7.69
C SER A 110 8.85 -8.88 -8.23
N GLN A 111 8.18 -8.24 -9.17
CA GLN A 111 8.52 -6.91 -9.69
C GLN A 111 7.47 -5.92 -9.22
N LEU A 112 7.73 -5.33 -8.06
CA LEU A 112 6.84 -4.38 -7.43
C LEU A 112 6.78 -3.11 -8.27
N ASN A 113 5.59 -2.52 -8.36
CA ASN A 113 5.33 -1.38 -9.22
C ASN A 113 4.50 -0.29 -8.58
N PHE A 114 3.94 -0.52 -7.39
CA PHE A 114 3.39 0.54 -6.55
C PHE A 114 4.04 0.55 -5.18
N VAL A 115 4.30 1.75 -4.68
CA VAL A 115 4.72 2.02 -3.30
C VAL A 115 3.71 2.96 -2.66
N ILE A 116 3.17 2.56 -1.53
CA ILE A 116 2.26 3.36 -0.72
C ILE A 116 2.95 3.61 0.62
N GLU A 117 3.25 4.87 0.93
CA GLU A 117 3.83 5.27 2.19
C GLU A 117 2.71 5.65 3.17
N VAL A 118 2.73 5.04 4.35
CA VAL A 118 1.76 5.29 5.43
C VAL A 118 2.52 5.64 6.70
N GLY A 119 2.69 6.94 6.95
CA GLY A 119 3.63 7.44 7.96
C GLY A 119 5.04 6.88 7.72
N ASP A 120 5.61 6.24 8.74
CA ASP A 120 6.95 5.61 8.66
C ASP A 120 6.94 4.21 8.02
N SER A 121 5.80 3.72 7.55
CA SER A 121 5.65 2.38 6.96
C SER A 121 5.46 2.45 5.44
N ALA A 122 5.76 1.34 4.75
CA ALA A 122 5.58 1.24 3.31
C ALA A 122 4.87 -0.07 2.95
N LEU A 123 3.89 0.03 2.05
CA LEU A 123 3.25 -1.10 1.39
C LEU A 123 3.72 -1.15 -0.07
N LEU A 124 4.35 -2.24 -0.45
CA LEU A 124 4.82 -2.50 -1.79
C LEU A 124 3.89 -3.49 -2.48
N ILE A 125 3.48 -3.18 -3.70
CA ILE A 125 2.49 -3.97 -4.45
C ILE A 125 3.03 -4.24 -5.85
N GLU A 126 2.81 -5.46 -6.35
CA GLU A 126 2.84 -5.80 -7.77
C GLU A 126 1.40 -6.00 -8.25
N ALA A 127 0.95 -5.16 -9.17
CA ALA A 127 -0.39 -5.22 -9.76
C ALA A 127 -0.36 -4.88 -11.25
N ASP A 128 -1.27 -5.46 -12.01
CA ASP A 128 -1.40 -5.20 -13.45
C ASP A 128 -2.07 -3.85 -13.74
N GLN A 129 -3.00 -3.44 -12.87
CA GLN A 129 -3.87 -2.30 -13.10
C GLN A 129 -4.28 -1.64 -11.79
N ILE A 130 -4.40 -0.31 -11.84
CA ILE A 130 -5.07 0.47 -10.79
C ILE A 130 -6.32 1.16 -11.35
N VAL A 131 -7.39 1.14 -10.56
CA VAL A 131 -8.61 1.89 -10.84
C VAL A 131 -8.81 2.93 -9.75
N ILE A 132 -8.93 4.20 -10.13
CA ILE A 132 -9.14 5.33 -9.22
C ILE A 132 -10.48 5.98 -9.58
N ASN A 133 -11.45 5.96 -8.66
CA ASN A 133 -12.80 6.49 -8.88
C ASN A 133 -13.47 5.96 -10.16
N GLY A 134 -13.23 4.68 -10.48
CA GLY A 134 -13.74 4.03 -11.69
C GLY A 134 -12.93 4.26 -12.96
N HIS A 135 -11.92 5.13 -12.94
CA HIS A 135 -11.00 5.35 -14.05
C HIS A 135 -9.84 4.37 -14.01
N VAL A 136 -9.60 3.69 -15.13
CA VAL A 136 -8.55 2.69 -15.30
C VAL A 136 -7.24 3.36 -15.73
N PHE A 137 -6.14 2.97 -15.10
CA PHE A 137 -4.78 3.38 -15.43
C PHE A 137 -3.86 2.19 -15.64
#